data_AF-A0A9W8THT3-F1
#
_entry.id   AF-A0A9W8THT3-F1
#
_cell.length_a   1.000
_cell.length_b   1.000
_cell.length_c   1.000
_cell.angle_alpha   90.00
_cell.angle_beta   90.00
_cell.angle_gamma   90.00
#
_symmetry.space_group_name_H-M   'P 1'
#
loop_
_entity.id
_entity.type
_entity.pdbx_description
1 polymer ?
#
loop_
_entity_poly.entity_id
_entity_poly.type
_entity_poly.pdbx_seq_one_letter_code
_entity_poly.pdbx_strand_id
1 'polypeptide(L)'
;MTGGPNQGLSDADNAYFTCLREYVLSNDSEWAIWALQGSYYVRQGVVGREEGYAVMDPDWVGLKNENLTALLQPMFQVTQGP
;
A
#
# COMPACT_ATOMS: atom_id res chain seq x y z
N MET A 1 -1.01 3.93 -9.66
CA MET A 1 -0.08 3.15 -8.82
C MET A 1 0.35 1.86 -9.48
N THR A 2 0.66 1.87 -10.78
CA THR A 2 1.18 0.69 -11.50
C THR A 2 2.34 1.08 -12.42
N GLY A 3 3.32 0.18 -12.58
CA GLY A 3 4.42 0.33 -13.54
C GLY A 3 5.49 1.37 -13.18
N GLY A 4 6.43 1.62 -14.09
CA GLY A 4 7.53 2.57 -13.86
C GLY A 4 8.59 2.08 -12.86
N PRO A 5 9.66 2.88 -12.64
CA PRO A 5 10.81 2.44 -11.84
C PRO A 5 10.47 2.18 -10.37
N ASN A 6 9.43 2.85 -9.85
CA ASN A 6 9.00 2.75 -8.45
C ASN A 6 7.66 2.01 -8.30
N GLN A 7 7.37 1.08 -9.22
CA GLN A 7 6.18 0.21 -9.14
C GLN A 7 4.87 0.99 -8.94
N GLY A 8 4.78 2.17 -9.54
CA GLY A 8 3.59 3.00 -9.55
C GLY A 8 3.53 4.07 -8.48
N LEU A 9 4.53 4.15 -7.60
CA LEU A 9 4.67 5.23 -6.62
C LEU A 9 5.35 6.44 -7.26
N SER A 10 4.98 7.64 -6.80
CA SER A 10 5.79 8.84 -7.06
C SER A 10 7.13 8.73 -6.35
N ASP A 11 8.13 9.54 -6.74
CA ASP A 11 9.43 9.53 -6.06
C ASP A 11 9.29 9.86 -4.56
N ALA A 12 8.39 10.79 -4.21
CA ALA A 12 8.12 11.16 -2.83
C ALA A 12 7.45 10.02 -2.05
N ASP A 13 6.43 9.37 -2.63
CA ASP A 13 5.75 8.23 -1.99
C ASP A 13 6.70 7.05 -1.82
N ASN A 14 7.55 6.79 -2.82
CA ASN A 14 8.55 5.71 -2.77
C ASN A 14 9.59 5.96 -1.67
N ALA A 15 10.07 7.21 -1.53
CA ALA A 15 11.00 7.59 -0.47
C ALA A 15 10.36 7.42 0.92
N TYR A 16 9.12 7.89 1.10
CA TYR A 16 8.38 7.73 2.35
C TYR A 16 8.12 6.26 2.69
N PHE A 17 7.60 5.48 1.73
CA PHE A 17 7.28 4.07 1.93
C PHE A 17 8.53 3.25 2.27
N THR A 18 9.64 3.49 1.55
CA THR A 18 10.92 2.81 1.82
C THR A 18 11.38 3.08 3.25
N CYS A 19 11.38 4.35 3.68
CA CYS A 19 11.79 4.72 5.04
C CYS A 19 10.91 4.06 6.11
N LEU A 20 9.59 4.10 5.94
CA LEU A 20 8.65 3.47 6.88
C LEU A 20 8.85 1.95 6.93
N ARG A 21 9.00 1.30 5.77
CA ARG A 21 9.23 -0.14 5.66
C ARG A 21 10.53 -0.58 6.33
N GLU A 22 11.62 0.15 6.13
CA GLU A 22 12.90 -0.12 6.80
C GLU A 22 12.79 0.02 8.31
N TYR A 23 12.06 1.03 8.80
CA TYR A 23 11.79 1.18 10.22
C TYR A 23 11.01 -0.03 10.77
N VAL A 24 9.94 -0.46 10.10
CA VAL A 24 9.16 -1.62 10.53
C VAL A 24 10.02 -2.89 10.57
N LEU A 25 10.81 -3.14 9.52
CA LEU A 25 11.67 -4.33 9.43
C LEU A 25 12.81 -4.35 10.45
N SER A 26 13.36 -3.19 10.81
CA SER A 26 14.48 -3.13 11.78
C SER A 26 14.05 -3.26 13.23
N ASN A 27 12.75 -3.08 13.52
CA ASN A 27 12.19 -3.07 14.86
C ASN A 27 11.15 -4.17 15.10
N ASP A 28 10.91 -5.06 14.12
CA ASP A 28 9.78 -6.00 14.08
C ASP A 28 8.46 -5.31 14.52
N SER A 29 8.23 -4.10 14.03
CA SER A 29 7.09 -3.28 14.49
C SER A 29 5.76 -3.84 14.03
N GLU A 30 4.75 -3.71 14.87
CA GLU A 30 3.36 -3.96 14.45
C GLU A 30 2.92 -2.90 13.44
N TRP A 31 2.16 -3.34 12.44
CA TRP A 31 1.65 -2.48 11.38
C TRP A 31 0.30 -2.99 10.88
N ALA A 32 -0.45 -2.10 10.24
CA ALA A 32 -1.71 -2.45 9.60
C ALA A 32 -1.93 -1.55 8.38
N ILE A 33 -2.67 -2.06 7.40
CA ILE A 33 -3.13 -1.26 6.27
C ILE A 33 -4.34 -0.44 6.72
N TRP A 34 -4.30 0.87 6.44
CA TRP A 34 -5.32 1.82 6.90
C TRP A 34 -6.70 1.65 6.23
N ALA A 35 -6.81 0.97 5.08
CA ALA A 35 -8.06 0.30 4.67
C ALA A 35 -7.86 -0.61 3.43
N LEU A 36 -8.69 -1.64 3.33
CA LEU A 36 -8.93 -2.39 2.09
C LEU A 36 -10.00 -1.67 1.25
N GLN A 37 -9.61 -0.58 0.60
CA GLN A 37 -10.50 0.23 -0.26
C GLN A 37 -10.15 0.07 -1.74
N GLY A 38 -11.13 0.31 -2.62
CA GLY A 38 -10.95 0.50 -4.07
C GLY A 38 -11.54 1.82 -4.56
N SER A 39 -12.87 1.88 -4.63
CA SER A 39 -13.63 3.08 -4.99
C SER A 39 -14.65 3.46 -3.91
N TYR A 40 -14.95 4.76 -3.82
CA TYR A 40 -16.03 5.28 -2.96
C TYR A 40 -17.35 5.21 -3.70
N TYR A 41 -18.40 4.77 -3.00
CA TYR A 41 -19.76 4.92 -3.52
C TYR A 41 -20.08 6.40 -3.81
N VAL A 42 -19.80 7.29 -2.84
CA VAL A 42 -19.78 8.75 -3.03
C VAL A 42 -18.67 9.37 -2.17
N ARG A 43 -17.87 10.28 -2.73
CA ARG A 43 -16.94 11.13 -1.96
C ARG A 43 -16.86 12.52 -2.58
N GLN A 44 -17.05 13.54 -1.74
CA GLN A 44 -17.07 14.95 -2.16
C GLN A 44 -18.04 15.23 -3.33
N GLY A 45 -19.21 14.58 -3.31
CA GLY A 45 -20.23 14.73 -4.34
C GLY A 45 -19.98 13.95 -5.64
N VAL A 46 -18.88 13.18 -5.72
CA VAL A 46 -18.55 12.37 -6.91
C VAL A 46 -18.86 10.90 -6.62
N VAL A 47 -19.69 10.29 -7.46
CA VAL A 47 -20.00 8.86 -7.44
C VAL A 47 -18.84 8.07 -8.04
N GLY A 48 -18.48 6.94 -7.42
CA GLY A 48 -17.44 6.05 -7.97
C GLY A 48 -16.02 6.62 -7.92
N ARG A 49 -15.77 7.62 -7.06
CA ARG A 49 -14.44 8.24 -6.95
C ARG A 49 -13.43 7.21 -6.46
N GLU A 50 -12.33 7.03 -7.18
CA GLU A 50 -11.24 6.16 -6.72
C GLU A 50 -10.59 6.67 -5.43
N GLU A 51 -10.22 5.74 -4.54
CA GLU A 51 -9.25 6.04 -3.47
C GLU A 51 -7.83 6.02 -4.05
N GLY A 52 -7.06 7.06 -3.79
CA GLY A 52 -5.71 7.23 -4.33
C GLY A 52 -4.74 6.20 -3.75
N TYR A 53 -4.90 5.90 -2.46
CA TYR A 53 -4.07 4.94 -1.71
C TYR A 53 -4.77 3.59 -1.52
N ALA A 54 -5.73 3.27 -2.40
CA ALA A 54 -6.48 2.01 -2.34
C ALA A 54 -5.56 0.79 -2.49
N VAL A 55 -5.91 -0.27 -1.74
CA VAL A 55 -5.35 -1.62 -1.96
C VAL A 55 -5.98 -2.26 -3.18
N MET A 56 -7.29 -2.14 -3.33
CA MET A 56 -8.08 -2.76 -4.38
C MET A 56 -8.16 -1.85 -5.61
N ASP A 57 -8.32 -2.44 -6.79
CA ASP A 57 -8.67 -1.67 -7.97
C ASP A 57 -10.08 -1.04 -7.85
N PRO A 58 -10.45 -0.08 -8.72
CA PRO A 58 -11.73 0.62 -8.63
C PRO A 58 -12.96 -0.29 -8.75
N ASP A 59 -12.80 -1.42 -9.43
CA ASP A 59 -13.84 -2.42 -9.70
C ASP A 59 -13.94 -3.48 -8.58
N TRP A 60 -13.05 -3.41 -7.59
CA TRP A 60 -12.95 -4.35 -6.46
C TRP A 60 -12.70 -5.80 -6.87
N VAL A 61 -12.07 -6.03 -8.03
CA VAL A 61 -11.80 -7.38 -8.56
C VAL A 61 -10.37 -7.84 -8.33
N GLY A 62 -9.45 -6.91 -8.08
CA GLY A 62 -8.03 -7.20 -7.89
C GLY A 62 -7.31 -6.12 -7.11
N LEU A 63 -5.97 -6.20 -7.09
CA LEU A 63 -5.12 -5.21 -6.44
C LEU A 63 -4.86 -4.03 -7.37
N LYS A 64 -4.91 -2.81 -6.84
CA LYS A 64 -4.55 -1.59 -7.57
C LYS A 64 -3.08 -1.58 -7.99
N ASN A 65 -2.23 -2.24 -7.20
CA ASN A 65 -0.82 -2.48 -7.50
C ASN A 65 -0.53 -3.97 -7.31
N GLU A 66 -0.27 -4.68 -8.40
CA GLU A 66 0.02 -6.12 -8.37
C GLU A 66 1.27 -6.48 -7.56
N ASN A 67 2.21 -5.53 -7.40
CA ASN A 67 3.43 -5.73 -6.60
C ASN A 67 3.22 -5.50 -5.09
N LEU A 68 2.05 -5.03 -4.65
CA LEU A 68 1.80 -4.67 -3.25
C LEU A 68 2.14 -5.81 -2.29
N THR A 69 1.74 -7.04 -2.62
CA THR A 69 2.01 -8.21 -1.79
C THR A 69 3.51 -8.44 -1.62
N ALA A 70 4.30 -8.34 -2.70
CA ALA A 70 5.74 -8.53 -2.65
C ALA A 70 6.44 -7.42 -1.83
N LEU A 71 5.94 -6.19 -1.91
CA LEU A 71 6.45 -5.06 -1.12
C LEU A 71 6.24 -5.26 0.38
N LEU A 72 5.09 -5.80 0.77
CA LEU A 72 4.70 -5.98 2.17
C LEU A 72 5.17 -7.31 2.77
N GLN A 73 5.37 -8.35 1.96
CA GLN A 73 5.68 -9.71 2.43
C GLN A 73 6.77 -9.77 3.51
N PRO A 74 7.92 -9.05 3.39
CA PRO A 74 8.96 -9.12 4.41
C PRO A 74 8.54 -8.57 5.77
N MET A 75 7.58 -7.63 5.81
CA MET A 75 7.11 -7.01 7.05
C MET A 75 6.24 -7.95 7.91
N PHE A 76 5.84 -9.10 7.38
CA PHE A 76 5.13 -10.13 8.15
C PHE A 76 6.08 -11.07 8.91
N GLN A 77 7.39 -10.96 8.70
CA GLN A 77 8.38 -11.80 9.36
C GLN A 77 8.75 -11.20 10.71
N VAL A 78 8.80 -12.05 11.75
CA VAL A 78 9.40 -11.70 13.04
C VAL A 78 10.82 -12.24 13.02
N THR A 79 11.80 -11.36 13.20
CA THR A 79 13.23 -11.68 13.01
C THR A 79 14.04 -11.61 14.31
N GLN A 80 13.49 -10.97 15.33
CA GLN A 80 14.04 -10.81 16.67
C GLN A 80 13.27 -11.69 17.66
N GLY A 81 14.00 -12.39 18.52
CA GLY A 81 13.47 -13.20 19.61
C GLY A 81 14.11 -12.80 20.94
N PRO A 82 13.67 -13.39 22.07
CA PRO A 82 14.33 -13.22 23.36
C PRO A 82 15.80 -13.68 23.35
#